data_AF-A0AAE1CBI0-F1
#
_entry.id   AF-A0AAE1CBI0-F1
#
_cell.length_a   1.000
_cell.length_b   1.000
_cell.length_c   1.000
_cell.angle_alpha   90.00
_cell.angle_beta   90.00
_cell.angle_gamma   90.00
#
_symmetry.space_group_name_H-M   'P 1'
#
loop_
_entity.id
_entity.type
_entity.pdbx_description
1 polymer ?
#
loop_
_entity_poly.entity_id
_entity_poly.type
_entity_poly.pdbx_seq_one_letter_code
_entity_poly.pdbx_strand_id
1 'polypeptide(L)'
;MTGLLDLAAELLLQILEDLGPDFFRQDVGRLAVCKRWHALAWPTFIAELNLSASATSRLAHISKRSTFLTPLRHSAKTARLSLHGDNDPLGSSSCTNPPSPKALESHFQDKVTLDERSARLNAPLQALSSILPPQTTTRLRSLQLKVHGGNIPPSYLPLHPAPILSLVSIASLTSLDLDLAGHVTFWPEQTHNPEVHLCAVLNRMLPQLVTLRCRIGSMCEHLLHPPAGDEGEQGKPLKRMKELIVNASIPSGAHYRYPFGCRRPRVDVKAMKRQMERLALMMSEPRLVRLMCHVVDYDVYQLYAMDIVPRGRFVLMRADDVWDAAGGERMEDPFGGAARGW
;
A
#
# COMPACT_ATOMS: atom_id res chain seq x y z
N MET A 1 -21.51 42.53 18.12
CA MET A 1 -20.32 41.65 18.12
C MET A 1 -20.59 40.56 17.10
N THR A 2 -19.82 40.49 16.02
CA THR A 2 -19.94 39.40 15.02
C THR A 2 -19.04 38.26 15.48
N GLY A 3 -19.64 37.15 15.89
CA GLY A 3 -18.91 35.93 16.27
C GLY A 3 -18.48 35.13 15.04
N LEU A 4 -17.50 34.25 15.20
CA LEU A 4 -17.03 33.36 14.13
C LEU A 4 -18.19 32.57 13.48
N LEU A 5 -19.19 32.16 14.27
CA LEU A 5 -20.35 31.40 13.81
C LEU A 5 -21.36 32.23 13.00
N ASP A 6 -21.18 33.55 12.91
CA ASP A 6 -22.01 34.44 12.09
C ASP A 6 -21.51 34.54 10.64
N LEU A 7 -20.32 34.00 10.34
CA LEU A 7 -19.77 33.96 8.98
C LEU A 7 -20.64 33.10 8.04
N ALA A 8 -20.52 33.34 6.73
CA ALA A 8 -21.10 32.50 5.69
C ALA A 8 -20.52 31.07 5.74
N ALA A 9 -21.30 30.06 5.31
CA ALA A 9 -20.88 28.66 5.41
C ALA A 9 -19.64 28.36 4.56
N GLU A 10 -19.49 29.05 3.44
CA GLU A 10 -18.35 28.97 2.52
C GLU A 10 -17.05 29.42 3.19
N LEU A 11 -17.09 30.55 3.92
CA LEU A 11 -15.95 31.06 4.68
C LEU A 11 -15.58 30.11 5.82
N LEU A 12 -16.58 29.57 6.51
CA LEU A 12 -16.34 28.56 7.55
C LEU A 12 -15.72 27.29 6.97
N LEU A 13 -16.22 26.79 5.83
CA LEU A 13 -15.65 25.63 5.16
C LEU A 13 -14.21 25.86 4.74
N GLN A 14 -13.88 27.04 4.19
CA GLN A 14 -12.51 27.39 3.83
C GLN A 14 -11.59 27.38 5.06
N ILE A 15 -12.01 28.00 6.16
CA ILE A 15 -11.26 27.97 7.43
C ILE A 15 -11.07 26.53 7.91
N LEU A 16 -12.11 25.71 7.86
CA LEU A 16 -12.05 24.31 8.28
C LEU A 16 -11.09 23.50 7.39
N GLU A 17 -11.13 23.70 6.08
CA GLU A 17 -10.22 23.05 5.13
C GLU A 17 -8.76 23.45 5.37
N ASP A 18 -8.50 24.71 5.70
CA ASP A 18 -7.16 25.21 6.06
C ASP A 18 -6.66 24.64 7.40
N LEU A 19 -7.55 24.44 8.38
CA LEU A 19 -7.22 23.76 9.65
C LEU A 19 -6.91 22.27 9.45
N GLY A 20 -7.61 21.64 8.49
CA GLY A 20 -7.44 20.25 8.14
C GLY A 20 -7.92 19.25 9.21
N PRO A 21 -7.82 17.94 8.92
CA PRO A 21 -8.29 16.88 9.81
C PRO A 21 -7.44 16.72 11.09
N ASP A 22 -6.14 17.03 11.03
CA ASP A 22 -5.24 16.91 12.20
C ASP A 22 -5.65 17.82 13.35
N PHE A 23 -6.19 19.00 13.06
CA PHE A 23 -6.75 19.91 14.06
C PHE A 23 -7.84 19.23 14.90
N PHE A 24 -8.71 18.44 14.30
CA PHE A 24 -9.79 17.72 15.02
C PHE A 24 -9.31 16.43 15.68
N ARG A 25 -8.25 15.80 15.16
CA ARG A 25 -7.69 14.58 15.78
C ARG A 25 -7.00 14.86 17.11
N GLN A 26 -6.39 16.03 17.25
CA GLN A 26 -5.77 16.47 18.51
C GLN A 26 -6.80 16.58 19.64
N ASP A 27 -8.02 17.03 19.32
CA ASP A 27 -9.11 17.15 20.28
C ASP A 27 -10.46 17.01 19.54
N VAL A 28 -11.08 15.83 19.68
CA VAL A 28 -12.36 15.50 19.07
C VAL A 28 -13.50 16.38 19.61
N GLY A 29 -13.34 16.96 20.81
CA GLY A 29 -14.27 17.94 21.38
C GLY A 29 -14.43 19.18 20.51
N ARG A 30 -13.45 19.49 19.64
CA ARG A 30 -13.54 20.57 18.64
C ARG A 30 -14.64 20.35 17.61
N LEU A 31 -15.18 19.14 17.46
CA LEU A 31 -16.36 18.89 16.63
C LEU A 31 -17.67 19.27 17.33
N ALA A 32 -17.68 19.37 18.65
CA ALA A 32 -18.86 19.51 19.49
C ALA A 32 -19.16 20.97 19.93
N VAL A 33 -18.68 21.97 19.19
CA VAL A 33 -18.91 23.40 19.49
C VAL A 33 -20.39 23.76 19.39
N CYS A 34 -21.01 23.50 18.23
CA CYS A 34 -22.44 23.68 18.00
C CYS A 34 -22.89 22.82 16.80
N LYS A 35 -24.21 22.70 16.59
CA LYS A 35 -24.76 21.89 15.48
C LYS A 35 -24.27 22.33 14.10
N ARG A 36 -24.23 23.65 13.85
CA ARG A 36 -23.76 24.23 12.58
C ARG A 36 -22.28 23.91 12.36
N TRP A 37 -21.45 24.12 13.38
CA TRP A 37 -20.03 23.81 13.33
C TRP A 37 -19.79 22.33 13.07
N HIS A 38 -20.46 21.44 13.81
CA HIS A 38 -20.35 20.00 13.60
C HIS A 38 -20.69 19.61 12.15
N ALA A 39 -21.80 20.12 11.60
CA ALA A 39 -22.23 19.80 10.24
C ALA A 39 -21.19 20.20 9.17
N LEU A 40 -20.47 21.30 9.36
CA LEU A 40 -19.45 21.79 8.44
C LEU A 40 -18.08 21.16 8.69
N ALA A 41 -17.69 20.96 9.95
CA ALA A 41 -16.39 20.41 10.35
C ALA A 41 -16.29 18.91 10.11
N TRP A 42 -17.41 18.19 10.23
CA TRP A 42 -17.45 16.74 10.10
C TRP A 42 -16.88 16.22 8.77
N PRO A 43 -17.31 16.72 7.59
CA PRO A 43 -16.71 16.34 6.30
C PRO A 43 -15.19 16.54 6.23
N THR A 44 -14.68 17.61 6.83
CA THR A 44 -13.23 17.90 6.85
C THR A 44 -12.49 16.91 7.75
N PHE A 45 -13.03 16.62 8.93
CA PHE A 45 -12.44 15.63 9.85
C PHE A 45 -12.36 14.23 9.23
N ILE A 46 -13.42 13.77 8.56
CA ILE A 46 -13.47 12.44 7.94
C ILE A 46 -12.87 12.40 6.53
N ALA A 47 -12.37 13.52 6.01
CA ALA A 47 -11.73 13.57 4.70
C ALA A 47 -10.49 12.66 4.64
N GLU A 48 -9.88 12.37 5.79
CA GLU A 48 -8.74 11.49 5.91
C GLU A 48 -8.97 10.43 6.99
N LEU A 49 -9.08 9.17 6.56
CA LEU A 49 -9.30 8.03 7.44
C LEU A 49 -7.96 7.39 7.78
N ASN A 50 -7.51 7.52 9.03
CA ASN A 50 -6.34 6.81 9.55
C ASN A 50 -6.82 5.66 10.44
N LEU A 51 -6.83 4.46 9.89
CA LEU A 51 -7.44 3.30 10.51
C LEU A 51 -6.38 2.27 10.92
N SER A 52 -6.51 1.79 12.15
CA SER A 52 -5.90 0.53 12.60
C SER A 52 -6.88 -0.63 12.40
N ALA A 53 -6.41 -1.86 12.60
CA ALA A 53 -7.28 -3.04 12.62
C ALA A 53 -8.48 -2.87 13.58
N SER A 54 -8.22 -2.45 14.83
CA SER A 54 -9.27 -2.30 15.84
C SER A 54 -10.24 -1.16 15.53
N ALA A 55 -9.74 -0.02 15.01
CA ALA A 55 -10.60 1.09 14.59
C ALA A 55 -11.53 0.69 13.43
N THR A 56 -11.02 -0.08 12.47
CA THR A 56 -11.80 -0.57 11.33
C THR A 56 -12.91 -1.51 11.77
N SER A 57 -12.62 -2.45 12.68
CA SER A 57 -13.63 -3.36 13.24
C SER A 57 -14.72 -2.61 14.02
N ARG A 58 -14.35 -1.61 14.83
CA ARG A 58 -15.33 -0.76 15.53
C ARG A 58 -16.21 0.01 14.53
N LEU A 59 -15.61 0.59 13.50
CA LEU A 59 -16.33 1.33 12.47
C LEU A 59 -17.31 0.42 11.70
N ALA A 60 -16.90 -0.81 11.37
CA ALA A 60 -17.77 -1.79 10.72
C ALA A 60 -18.91 -2.29 11.63
N HIS A 61 -18.69 -2.32 12.94
CA HIS A 61 -19.77 -2.63 13.88
C HIS A 61 -20.78 -1.47 13.97
N ILE A 62 -20.30 -0.22 14.02
CA ILE A 62 -21.14 1.00 14.03
C ILE A 62 -21.94 1.12 12.73
N SER A 63 -21.35 0.76 11.59
CA SER A 63 -22.01 0.86 10.30
C SER A 63 -23.23 -0.03 10.14
N LYS A 64 -23.28 -1.17 10.85
CA LYS A 64 -24.45 -2.06 10.82
C LYS A 64 -25.69 -1.42 11.48
N ARG A 65 -25.50 -0.36 12.26
CA ARG A 65 -26.53 0.25 13.11
C ARG A 65 -26.94 1.65 12.66
N SER A 66 -26.27 2.25 11.67
CA SER A 66 -26.43 3.67 11.39
C SER A 66 -26.18 4.04 9.92
N THR A 67 -26.84 5.10 9.46
CA THR A 67 -26.59 5.77 8.17
C THR A 67 -25.28 6.57 8.15
N PHE A 68 -24.47 6.44 9.19
CA PHE A 68 -23.22 7.17 9.42
C PHE A 68 -22.18 6.99 8.30
N LEU A 69 -22.23 5.88 7.57
CA LEU A 69 -21.28 5.63 6.49
C LEU A 69 -21.52 6.47 5.23
N THR A 70 -22.74 6.95 5.00
CA THR A 70 -23.04 7.70 3.77
C THR A 70 -22.21 8.99 3.69
N PRO A 71 -22.17 9.85 4.73
CA PRO A 71 -21.26 10.99 4.75
C PRO A 71 -19.79 10.60 4.58
N LEU A 72 -19.36 9.49 5.20
CA LEU A 72 -17.98 9.00 5.13
C LEU A 72 -17.59 8.64 3.69
N ARG A 73 -18.43 7.87 2.98
CA ARG A 73 -18.20 7.47 1.58
C ARG A 73 -18.14 8.66 0.62
N HIS A 74 -18.88 9.73 0.92
CA HIS A 74 -18.92 10.94 0.11
C HIS A 74 -17.93 12.02 0.51
N SER A 75 -17.21 11.87 1.63
CA SER A 75 -16.28 12.91 2.11
C SER A 75 -14.85 12.41 2.20
N ALA A 76 -14.61 11.12 2.40
CA ALA A 76 -13.28 10.55 2.47
C ALA A 76 -12.50 10.78 1.16
N LYS A 77 -11.39 11.51 1.26
CA LYS A 77 -10.41 11.80 0.19
C LYS A 77 -9.19 10.89 0.30
N THR A 78 -8.78 10.53 1.52
CA THR A 78 -7.64 9.63 1.78
C THR A 78 -8.04 8.55 2.78
N ALA A 79 -7.61 7.32 2.56
CA ALA A 79 -7.76 6.22 3.50
C ALA A 79 -6.41 5.52 3.70
N ARG A 80 -6.03 5.35 4.96
CA ARG A 80 -4.80 4.66 5.37
C ARG A 80 -5.20 3.55 6.33
N LEU A 81 -4.82 2.32 6.01
CA LEU A 81 -4.98 1.17 6.88
C LEU A 81 -3.61 0.60 7.18
N SER A 82 -3.25 0.55 8.46
CA SER A 82 -2.06 -0.14 8.93
C SER A 82 -2.47 -1.36 9.74
N LEU A 83 -2.07 -2.53 9.25
CA LEU A 83 -2.25 -3.81 9.90
C LEU A 83 -0.91 -4.24 10.46
N HIS A 84 -0.88 -4.47 11.76
CA HIS A 84 0.26 -5.09 12.42
C HIS A 84 -0.16 -6.53 12.70
N GLY A 85 0.58 -7.50 12.19
CA GLY A 85 0.46 -8.86 12.70
C GLY A 85 0.81 -8.79 14.18
N ASP A 86 -0.13 -9.16 15.06
CA ASP A 86 -0.06 -9.02 16.52
C ASP A 86 1.39 -9.06 17.02
N ASN A 87 1.96 -7.87 17.27
CA ASN A 87 3.11 -7.74 18.18
C ASN A 87 2.63 -7.87 19.62
N ASP A 88 1.33 -8.09 19.84
CA ASP A 88 0.78 -8.35 21.15
C ASP A 88 1.56 -9.54 21.71
N PRO A 89 2.42 -9.30 22.70
CA PRO A 89 3.14 -10.37 23.35
C PRO A 89 2.06 -11.08 24.16
N LEU A 90 1.32 -11.99 23.52
CA LEU A 90 0.44 -12.92 24.18
C LEU A 90 1.33 -13.69 25.17
N GLY A 91 1.42 -13.15 26.38
CA GLY A 91 2.45 -13.42 27.36
C GLY A 91 3.73 -12.62 27.13
N SER A 92 3.88 -11.49 27.82
CA SER A 92 5.19 -10.91 28.18
C SER A 92 5.95 -11.89 29.10
N SER A 93 6.19 -13.11 28.63
CA SER A 93 7.20 -14.00 29.19
C SER A 93 8.50 -13.50 28.60
N SER A 94 9.36 -12.96 29.46
CA SER A 94 10.62 -12.28 29.16
C SER A 94 11.67 -13.23 28.57
N CYS A 95 11.39 -13.84 27.42
CA CYS A 95 12.37 -14.61 26.69
C CYS A 95 13.27 -13.63 25.95
N THR A 96 14.37 -13.21 26.60
CA THR A 96 15.42 -12.34 26.05
C THR A 96 16.18 -12.94 24.86
N ASN A 97 15.83 -14.16 24.45
CA ASN A 97 16.46 -14.85 23.34
C ASN A 97 15.45 -15.00 22.20
N PRO A 98 15.78 -14.54 20.97
CA PRO A 98 14.94 -14.84 19.82
C PRO A 98 14.78 -16.37 19.71
N PRO A 99 13.54 -16.87 19.52
CA PRO A 99 13.29 -18.30 19.40
C PRO A 99 14.16 -18.89 18.28
N SER A 100 14.76 -20.05 18.54
CA SER A 100 15.55 -20.75 17.52
C SER A 100 14.71 -21.02 16.26
N PRO A 101 15.30 -21.07 15.04
CA PRO A 101 14.56 -21.33 13.80
C PRO A 101 13.67 -22.58 13.86
N LYS A 102 14.12 -23.64 14.54
CA LYS A 102 13.36 -24.88 14.75
C LYS A 102 12.11 -24.68 15.61
N ALA A 103 12.18 -23.80 16.61
CA ALA A 103 11.03 -23.46 17.45
C ALA A 103 10.00 -22.62 16.67
N LEU A 104 10.46 -21.76 15.77
CA LEU A 104 9.59 -21.06 14.81
C LEU A 104 8.87 -22.06 13.91
N GLU A 105 9.60 -23.00 13.30
CA GLU A 105 9.02 -24.05 12.43
C GLU A 105 7.96 -24.89 13.15
N SER A 106 8.22 -25.33 14.38
CA SER A 106 7.21 -26.08 15.16
C SER A 106 5.98 -25.25 15.50
N HIS A 107 6.13 -23.94 15.74
CA HIS A 107 5.01 -23.05 16.00
C HIS A 107 4.18 -22.78 14.73
N PHE A 108 4.81 -22.80 13.54
CA PHE A 108 4.10 -22.65 12.26
C PHE A 108 3.44 -23.93 11.75
N GLN A 109 3.76 -25.10 12.32
CA GLN A 109 3.11 -26.36 11.98
C GLN A 109 1.69 -26.47 12.55
N ASP A 110 1.33 -25.65 13.54
CA ASP A 110 -0.05 -25.58 14.01
C ASP A 110 -0.92 -24.80 13.01
N LYS A 111 -1.49 -25.53 12.06
CA LYS A 111 -2.40 -25.02 11.02
C LYS A 111 -3.55 -24.18 11.61
N VAL A 112 -4.06 -24.53 12.80
CA VAL A 112 -5.16 -23.81 13.46
C VAL A 112 -4.75 -22.36 13.75
N THR A 113 -3.50 -22.14 14.14
CA THR A 113 -2.99 -20.79 14.43
C THR A 113 -2.82 -19.93 13.17
N LEU A 114 -2.53 -20.53 12.02
CA LEU A 114 -2.37 -19.80 10.74
C LEU A 114 -3.71 -19.30 10.21
N ASP A 115 -4.75 -20.14 10.26
CA ASP A 115 -6.09 -19.77 9.79
C ASP A 115 -6.68 -18.64 10.65
N GLU A 116 -6.52 -18.71 11.98
CA GLU A 116 -6.95 -17.64 12.89
C GLU A 116 -6.19 -16.33 12.68
N ARG A 117 -4.87 -16.39 12.43
CA ARG A 117 -4.06 -15.20 12.13
C ARG A 117 -4.45 -14.59 10.78
N SER A 118 -4.67 -15.43 9.77
CA SER A 118 -5.20 -15.02 8.47
C SER A 118 -6.55 -14.32 8.63
N ALA A 119 -7.49 -14.93 9.36
CA ALA A 119 -8.81 -14.35 9.60
C ALA A 119 -8.72 -12.98 10.29
N ARG A 120 -7.82 -12.82 11.28
CA ARG A 120 -7.58 -11.55 11.97
C ARG A 120 -7.04 -10.45 11.06
N LEU A 121 -6.10 -10.76 10.17
CA LEU A 121 -5.56 -9.77 9.21
C LEU A 121 -6.59 -9.41 8.14
N ASN A 122 -7.38 -10.37 7.70
CA ASN A 122 -8.36 -10.18 6.64
C ASN A 122 -9.65 -9.50 7.11
N ALA A 123 -10.06 -9.67 8.37
CA ALA A 123 -11.29 -9.07 8.88
C ALA A 123 -11.30 -7.53 8.77
N PRO A 124 -10.24 -6.78 9.14
CA PRO A 124 -10.14 -5.35 8.89
C PRO A 124 -10.19 -4.97 7.40
N LEU A 125 -9.53 -5.73 6.51
CA LEU A 125 -9.59 -5.46 5.07
C LEU A 125 -11.01 -5.63 4.53
N GLN A 126 -11.68 -6.72 4.92
CA GLN A 126 -13.07 -6.98 4.56
C GLN A 126 -13.99 -5.87 5.08
N ALA A 127 -13.80 -5.46 6.34
CA ALA A 127 -14.52 -4.35 6.95
C ALA A 127 -14.31 -3.03 6.20
N LEU A 128 -13.06 -2.69 5.87
CA LEU A 128 -12.74 -1.48 5.11
C LEU A 128 -13.37 -1.50 3.72
N SER A 129 -13.30 -2.62 3.00
CA SER A 129 -13.94 -2.78 1.68
C SER A 129 -15.47 -2.64 1.73
N SER A 130 -16.09 -2.98 2.87
CA SER A 130 -17.53 -2.82 3.10
C SER A 130 -17.90 -1.37 3.49
N ILE A 131 -16.99 -0.69 4.19
CA ILE A 131 -17.13 0.73 4.55
C ILE A 131 -16.96 1.62 3.31
N LEU A 132 -16.03 1.28 2.43
CA LEU A 132 -15.68 1.99 1.20
C LEU A 132 -15.97 1.15 -0.07
N PRO A 133 -17.25 0.84 -0.38
CA PRO A 133 -17.57 0.08 -1.59
C PRO A 133 -17.21 0.88 -2.85
N PRO A 134 -16.67 0.24 -3.91
CA PRO A 134 -16.29 0.90 -5.15
C PRO A 134 -17.41 1.70 -5.81
N GLN A 135 -18.64 1.18 -5.79
CA GLN A 135 -19.78 1.82 -6.46
C GLN A 135 -20.27 3.08 -5.75
N THR A 136 -19.96 3.27 -4.47
CA THR A 136 -20.48 4.38 -3.65
C THR A 136 -19.40 5.35 -3.18
N THR A 137 -18.13 4.96 -3.27
CA THR A 137 -16.99 5.76 -2.83
C THR A 137 -16.47 6.62 -3.98
N THR A 138 -16.97 7.85 -4.08
CA THR A 138 -16.74 8.71 -5.26
C THR A 138 -15.63 9.74 -5.11
N ARG A 139 -15.16 10.01 -3.88
CA ARG A 139 -14.15 11.05 -3.60
C ARG A 139 -12.79 10.54 -3.13
N LEU A 140 -12.64 9.24 -2.90
CA LEU A 140 -11.39 8.68 -2.39
C LEU A 140 -10.29 8.77 -3.47
N ARG A 141 -9.33 9.65 -3.27
CA ARG A 141 -8.22 9.91 -4.21
C ARG A 141 -6.95 9.17 -3.83
N SER A 142 -6.73 8.87 -2.55
CA SER A 142 -5.54 8.21 -2.04
C SER A 142 -5.89 7.03 -1.15
N LEU A 143 -5.27 5.88 -1.42
CA LEU A 143 -5.39 4.68 -0.61
C LEU A 143 -4.00 4.18 -0.23
N GLN A 144 -3.78 3.98 1.07
CA GLN A 144 -2.58 3.38 1.61
C GLN A 144 -2.94 2.13 2.42
N LEU A 145 -2.41 0.98 2.02
CA LEU A 145 -2.57 -0.28 2.73
C LEU A 145 -1.19 -0.77 3.14
N LYS A 146 -0.93 -0.81 4.45
CA LYS A 146 0.32 -1.31 5.02
C LYS A 146 0.03 -2.54 5.87
N VAL A 147 0.75 -3.61 5.59
CA VAL A 147 0.72 -4.84 6.37
C VAL A 147 2.12 -5.10 6.86
N HIS A 148 2.31 -4.83 8.15
CA HIS A 148 3.53 -5.12 8.86
C HIS A 148 3.45 -6.57 9.34
N GLY A 149 4.09 -7.48 8.60
CA GLY A 149 4.46 -8.77 9.14
C GLY A 149 5.50 -8.51 10.23
N GLY A 150 5.20 -8.88 11.47
CA GLY A 150 6.20 -8.89 12.54
C GLY A 150 7.31 -9.91 12.23
N ASN A 151 7.74 -10.69 13.21
CA ASN A 151 8.78 -11.72 13.00
C ASN A 151 8.29 -12.94 12.21
N ILE A 152 7.10 -12.88 11.62
CA ILE A 152 6.50 -13.99 10.88
C ILE A 152 6.95 -13.90 9.42
N PRO A 153 7.57 -14.96 8.87
CA PRO A 153 7.91 -14.97 7.45
C PRO A 153 6.64 -14.76 6.63
N PRO A 154 6.65 -13.87 5.64
CA PRO A 154 5.40 -13.46 5.01
C PRO A 154 4.60 -14.57 4.33
N SER A 155 5.27 -15.65 3.92
CA SER A 155 4.69 -16.84 3.29
C SER A 155 3.59 -17.53 4.11
N TYR A 156 3.45 -17.20 5.40
CA TYR A 156 2.53 -17.89 6.31
C TYR A 156 1.23 -17.13 6.60
N LEU A 157 1.04 -15.91 6.09
CA LEU A 157 -0.13 -15.09 6.44
C LEU A 157 -0.86 -14.65 5.17
N PRO A 158 -1.74 -15.49 4.62
CA PRO A 158 -2.43 -15.20 3.37
C PRO A 158 -3.45 -14.07 3.53
N LEU A 159 -3.32 -13.02 2.74
CA LEU A 159 -4.33 -11.98 2.54
C LEU A 159 -5.27 -12.43 1.44
N HIS A 160 -6.56 -12.36 1.72
CA HIS A 160 -7.59 -12.57 0.72
C HIS A 160 -7.53 -11.44 -0.31
N PRO A 161 -7.49 -11.78 -1.61
CA PRO A 161 -7.38 -10.76 -2.64
C PRO A 161 -8.67 -9.96 -2.79
N ALA A 162 -9.85 -10.55 -2.56
CA ALA A 162 -11.14 -9.91 -2.85
C ALA A 162 -11.34 -8.53 -2.17
N PRO A 163 -11.06 -8.34 -0.86
CA PRO A 163 -11.15 -7.01 -0.24
C PRO A 163 -10.17 -6.00 -0.83
N ILE A 164 -8.95 -6.43 -1.14
CA ILE A 164 -7.90 -5.57 -1.72
C ILE A 164 -8.32 -5.15 -3.12
N LEU A 165 -8.74 -6.10 -3.95
CA LEU A 165 -9.23 -5.88 -5.31
C LEU A 165 -10.43 -4.92 -5.31
N SER A 166 -11.36 -5.08 -4.37
CA SER A 166 -12.47 -4.14 -4.17
C SER A 166 -11.93 -2.73 -3.92
N LEU A 167 -11.06 -2.55 -2.92
CA LEU A 167 -10.54 -1.23 -2.55
C LEU A 167 -9.74 -0.56 -3.68
N VAL A 168 -8.89 -1.29 -4.39
CA VAL A 168 -8.14 -0.70 -5.52
C VAL A 168 -9.03 -0.39 -6.72
N SER A 169 -10.20 -1.04 -6.85
CA SER A 169 -11.14 -0.79 -7.96
C SER A 169 -11.97 0.49 -7.79
N ILE A 170 -11.72 1.30 -6.77
CA ILE A 170 -12.37 2.60 -6.60
C ILE A 170 -11.93 3.54 -7.73
N ALA A 171 -12.86 3.90 -8.63
CA ALA A 171 -12.59 4.67 -9.85
C ALA A 171 -12.02 6.08 -9.60
N SER A 172 -12.26 6.63 -8.40
CA SER A 172 -11.77 7.96 -8.03
C SER A 172 -10.29 7.98 -7.61
N LEU A 173 -9.65 6.81 -7.43
CA LEU A 173 -8.27 6.71 -6.98
C LEU A 173 -7.27 7.29 -7.97
N THR A 174 -6.34 8.05 -7.44
CA THR A 174 -5.23 8.69 -8.16
C THR A 174 -3.88 8.44 -7.49
N SER A 175 -3.89 8.01 -6.24
CA SER A 175 -2.70 7.69 -5.47
C SER A 175 -2.91 6.36 -4.77
N LEU A 176 -1.94 5.47 -4.94
CA LEU A 176 -2.01 4.14 -4.36
C LEU A 176 -0.67 3.75 -3.75
N ASP A 177 -0.69 3.38 -2.48
CA ASP A 177 0.45 2.92 -1.72
C ASP A 177 0.13 1.56 -1.10
N LEU A 178 0.69 0.50 -1.68
CA LEU A 178 0.47 -0.88 -1.26
C LEU A 178 1.75 -1.46 -0.70
N ASP A 179 1.83 -1.59 0.61
CA ASP A 179 2.89 -2.30 1.30
C ASP A 179 2.32 -3.58 1.92
N LEU A 180 2.22 -4.63 1.11
CA LEU A 180 1.62 -5.91 1.46
C LEU A 180 2.70 -6.99 1.57
N ALA A 181 3.89 -6.61 2.05
CA ALA A 181 5.13 -7.37 1.98
C ALA A 181 4.94 -8.87 2.27
N GLY A 182 4.87 -9.65 1.18
CA GLY A 182 4.86 -11.11 1.20
C GLY A 182 3.57 -11.81 1.69
N HIS A 183 2.51 -11.08 2.02
CA HIS A 183 1.29 -11.64 2.61
C HIS A 183 0.17 -11.94 1.61
N VAL A 184 0.21 -11.43 0.38
CA VAL A 184 -0.82 -11.76 -0.62
C VAL A 184 -0.46 -13.08 -1.31
N THR A 185 -1.13 -14.17 -0.94
CA THR A 185 -1.04 -15.43 -1.68
C THR A 185 -2.11 -15.44 -2.77
N PHE A 186 -1.72 -15.22 -4.02
CA PHE A 186 -2.50 -15.71 -5.15
C PHE A 186 -2.08 -17.15 -5.35
N TRP A 187 -2.84 -18.10 -4.83
CA TRP A 187 -2.58 -19.52 -5.09
C TRP A 187 -2.78 -19.76 -6.59
N PRO A 188 -1.73 -20.13 -7.34
CA PRO A 188 -1.81 -20.31 -8.80
C PRO A 188 -2.83 -21.39 -9.19
N GLU A 189 -3.10 -22.32 -8.28
CA GLU A 189 -3.89 -23.52 -8.54
C GLU A 189 -5.41 -23.28 -8.54
N GLN A 190 -5.91 -22.16 -8.01
CA GLN A 190 -7.36 -21.94 -7.88
C GLN A 190 -7.93 -20.85 -8.79
N THR A 191 -7.10 -20.02 -9.43
CA THR A 191 -7.58 -18.98 -10.35
C THR A 191 -6.72 -18.93 -11.62
N HIS A 192 -6.98 -19.86 -12.56
CA HIS A 192 -6.52 -19.71 -13.94
C HIS A 192 -7.06 -18.44 -14.64
N ASN A 193 -7.94 -17.68 -13.99
CA ASN A 193 -8.44 -16.43 -14.52
C ASN A 193 -7.44 -15.27 -14.27
N PRO A 194 -6.71 -14.79 -15.30
CA PRO A 194 -5.78 -13.68 -15.18
C PRO A 194 -6.44 -12.36 -14.78
N GLU A 195 -7.75 -12.22 -14.97
CA GLU A 195 -8.51 -11.00 -14.64
C GLU A 195 -8.66 -10.79 -13.12
N VAL A 196 -8.41 -11.83 -12.32
CA VAL A 196 -8.55 -11.79 -10.85
C VAL A 196 -7.23 -11.40 -10.18
N HIS A 197 -6.14 -11.19 -10.94
CA HIS A 197 -4.84 -10.91 -10.35
C HIS A 197 -4.64 -9.42 -10.01
N LEU A 198 -4.15 -9.10 -8.80
CA LEU A 198 -3.91 -7.71 -8.36
C LEU A 198 -3.01 -6.95 -9.34
N CYS A 199 -1.94 -7.56 -9.87
CA CYS A 199 -1.08 -6.90 -10.87
C CYS A 199 -1.83 -6.49 -12.14
N ALA A 200 -2.82 -7.27 -12.60
CA ALA A 200 -3.59 -6.92 -13.79
C ALA A 200 -4.54 -5.74 -13.49
N VAL A 201 -5.13 -5.70 -12.29
CA VAL A 201 -5.92 -4.54 -11.84
C VAL A 201 -5.06 -3.30 -11.73
N LEU A 202 -3.91 -3.38 -11.05
CA LEU A 202 -2.97 -2.26 -10.92
C LEU A 202 -2.48 -1.76 -12.29
N ASN A 203 -2.19 -2.65 -13.22
CA ASN A 203 -1.79 -2.30 -14.58
C ASN A 203 -2.88 -1.49 -15.31
N ARG A 204 -4.14 -1.94 -15.24
CA ARG A 204 -5.29 -1.20 -15.81
C ARG A 204 -5.49 0.17 -15.17
N MET A 205 -5.06 0.35 -13.92
CA MET A 205 -5.14 1.64 -13.22
C MET A 205 -4.01 2.60 -13.56
N LEU A 206 -2.91 2.16 -14.17
CA LEU A 206 -1.76 3.06 -14.44
C LEU A 206 -2.15 4.36 -15.18
N PRO A 207 -3.05 4.35 -16.19
CA PRO A 207 -3.43 5.59 -16.89
C PRO A 207 -4.18 6.61 -16.02
N GLN A 208 -4.86 6.17 -14.95
CA GLN A 208 -5.60 7.05 -14.04
C GLN A 208 -4.78 7.50 -12.83
N LEU A 209 -3.77 6.74 -12.44
CA LEU A 209 -2.93 7.03 -11.29
C LEU A 209 -1.97 8.19 -11.58
N VAL A 210 -1.76 9.00 -10.55
CA VAL A 210 -0.70 10.01 -10.43
C VAL A 210 0.51 9.40 -9.70
N THR A 211 0.25 8.60 -8.67
CA THR A 211 1.30 7.94 -7.89
C THR A 211 0.95 6.46 -7.67
N LEU A 212 1.92 5.59 -7.89
CA LEU A 212 1.88 4.19 -7.48
C LEU A 212 3.13 3.85 -6.70
N ARG A 213 2.96 3.38 -5.47
CA ARG A 213 3.99 2.79 -4.62
C ARG A 213 3.54 1.37 -4.31
N CYS A 214 4.35 0.36 -4.64
CA CYS A 214 3.96 -1.02 -4.36
C CYS A 214 5.12 -1.91 -3.92
N ARG A 215 4.85 -2.67 -2.85
CA ARG A 215 5.61 -3.82 -2.35
C ARG A 215 4.61 -4.94 -2.09
N ILE A 216 4.59 -5.95 -2.95
CA ILE A 216 3.64 -7.07 -2.87
C ILE A 216 4.38 -8.40 -2.94
N GLY A 217 3.88 -9.43 -2.26
CA GLY A 217 4.54 -10.74 -2.16
C GLY A 217 4.66 -11.51 -3.47
N SER A 218 3.74 -11.25 -4.40
CA SER A 218 3.70 -11.83 -5.73
C SER A 218 3.55 -10.72 -6.77
N MET A 219 4.45 -10.66 -7.74
CA MET A 219 4.47 -9.64 -8.78
C MET A 219 4.73 -10.28 -10.13
N CYS A 220 3.87 -10.02 -11.12
CA CYS A 220 4.12 -10.47 -12.48
C CYS A 220 4.62 -9.33 -13.36
N GLU A 221 5.26 -9.72 -14.46
CA GLU A 221 5.73 -8.82 -15.51
C GLU A 221 4.59 -7.95 -16.09
N HIS A 222 3.34 -8.44 -16.07
CA HIS A 222 2.17 -7.69 -16.53
C HIS A 222 1.87 -6.44 -15.71
N LEU A 223 2.29 -6.35 -14.43
CA LEU A 223 2.10 -5.13 -13.65
C LEU A 223 2.67 -3.91 -14.38
N LEU A 224 3.83 -4.10 -15.03
CA LEU A 224 4.65 -3.05 -15.61
C LEU A 224 4.58 -3.03 -17.15
N HIS A 225 3.66 -3.79 -17.75
CA HIS A 225 3.44 -3.72 -19.19
C HIS A 225 2.82 -2.37 -19.56
N PRO A 226 3.24 -1.77 -20.68
CA PRO A 226 2.47 -0.70 -21.30
C PRO A 226 0.99 -1.10 -21.42
N PRO A 227 0.04 -0.29 -20.93
CA PRO A 227 -1.37 -0.59 -21.13
C PRO A 227 -1.64 -0.66 -22.64
N ALA A 228 -2.28 -1.74 -23.09
CA ALA A 228 -2.59 -1.96 -24.49
C ALA A 228 -3.37 -0.76 -25.05
N GLY A 229 -2.96 -0.26 -26.22
CA GLY A 229 -3.80 0.61 -27.04
C GLY A 229 -4.85 -0.23 -27.76
N ASP A 230 -5.99 0.39 -28.12
CA ASP A 230 -7.11 -0.31 -28.74
C ASP A 230 -6.78 -0.87 -30.15
N GLU A 231 -5.67 -0.45 -30.78
CA GLU A 231 -5.35 -0.86 -32.16
C GLU A 231 -3.83 -0.95 -32.39
N GLY A 232 -3.23 -2.14 -32.25
CA GLY A 232 -1.96 -2.54 -32.90
C GLY A 232 -0.67 -1.75 -32.64
N GLU A 233 -0.73 -0.57 -32.03
CA GLU A 233 0.36 0.39 -31.95
C GLU A 233 0.43 1.00 -30.55
N GLN A 234 1.68 1.22 -30.11
CA GLN A 234 2.15 2.09 -29.04
C GLN A 234 1.16 2.35 -27.89
N GLY A 235 1.43 1.74 -26.73
CA GLY A 235 0.60 1.86 -25.54
C GLY A 235 0.20 3.31 -25.22
N LYS A 236 -0.99 3.48 -24.64
CA LYS A 236 -1.57 4.80 -24.34
C LYS A 236 -0.65 5.61 -23.41
N PRO A 237 -0.38 6.90 -23.70
CA PRO A 237 0.47 7.72 -22.85
C PRO A 237 -0.11 7.84 -21.44
N LEU A 238 0.76 7.75 -20.44
CA LEU A 238 0.43 7.87 -19.02
C LEU A 238 0.43 9.35 -18.62
N LYS A 239 -0.57 10.09 -19.10
CA LYS A 239 -0.65 11.56 -18.95
C LYS A 239 -0.65 12.03 -17.50
N ARG A 240 -1.16 11.22 -16.57
CA ARG A 240 -1.34 11.60 -15.16
C ARG A 240 -0.23 11.09 -14.26
N MET A 241 0.40 9.98 -14.61
CA MET A 241 1.37 9.32 -13.76
C MET A 241 2.62 10.18 -13.63
N LYS A 242 2.98 10.52 -12.40
CA LYS A 242 4.18 11.31 -12.04
C LYS A 242 5.16 10.49 -11.23
N GLU A 243 4.69 9.55 -10.43
CA GLU A 243 5.54 8.74 -9.55
C GLU A 243 5.21 7.24 -9.65
N LEU A 244 6.23 6.42 -9.89
CA LEU A 244 6.14 4.97 -9.88
C LEU A 244 7.29 4.40 -9.05
N ILE A 245 6.97 3.83 -7.90
CA ILE A 245 7.94 3.16 -7.03
C ILE A 245 7.55 1.70 -6.86
N VAL A 246 8.46 0.81 -7.20
CA VAL A 246 8.28 -0.63 -7.03
C VAL A 246 9.35 -1.15 -6.09
N ASN A 247 8.95 -1.73 -4.97
CA ASN A 247 9.87 -2.34 -4.02
C ASN A 247 9.78 -3.87 -4.14
N ALA A 248 10.80 -4.45 -4.77
CA ALA A 248 10.98 -5.88 -4.95
C ALA A 248 11.75 -6.53 -3.79
N SER A 249 12.04 -5.79 -2.71
CA SER A 249 12.67 -6.33 -1.51
C SER A 249 11.63 -6.69 -0.46
N ILE A 250 11.36 -7.98 -0.29
CA ILE A 250 10.40 -8.50 0.68
C ILE A 250 11.16 -8.98 1.92
N PRO A 251 10.95 -8.37 3.10
CA PRO A 251 11.53 -8.87 4.35
C PRO A 251 11.08 -10.32 4.62
N SER A 252 11.99 -11.15 5.09
CA SER A 252 11.74 -12.57 5.40
C SER A 252 12.60 -13.00 6.59
N GLY A 253 12.20 -12.59 7.79
CA GLY A 253 12.99 -12.79 9.01
C GLY A 253 14.27 -11.95 8.97
N ALA A 254 15.43 -12.61 9.15
CA ALA A 254 16.75 -11.97 9.07
C ALA A 254 17.25 -11.72 7.63
N HIS A 255 16.48 -12.16 6.63
CA HIS A 255 16.87 -12.10 5.21
C HIS A 255 15.85 -11.29 4.41
N TYR A 256 16.22 -11.01 3.16
CA TYR A 256 15.28 -10.51 2.16
C TYR A 256 15.10 -11.55 1.06
N ARG A 257 13.93 -11.51 0.43
CA ARG A 257 13.63 -12.29 -0.77
C ARG A 257 12.98 -11.42 -1.82
N TYR A 258 13.10 -11.85 -3.07
CA TYR A 258 12.36 -11.24 -4.17
C TYR A 258 10.88 -11.67 -4.14
N PRO A 259 9.96 -10.87 -4.71
CA PRO A 259 8.59 -11.30 -4.92
C PRO A 259 8.56 -12.56 -5.79
N PHE A 260 7.56 -13.41 -5.55
CA PHE A 260 7.31 -14.54 -6.44
C PHE A 260 6.68 -14.03 -7.74
N GLY A 261 7.04 -14.62 -8.86
CA GLY A 261 6.29 -14.37 -10.09
C GLY A 261 4.92 -15.04 -9.98
N CYS A 262 3.87 -14.37 -10.43
CA CYS A 262 2.51 -14.94 -10.35
C CYS A 262 2.35 -16.19 -11.24
N ARG A 263 3.25 -16.39 -12.21
CA ARG A 263 3.32 -17.56 -13.11
C ARG A 263 4.71 -18.19 -13.16
N ARG A 264 5.69 -17.61 -12.47
CA ARG A 264 7.10 -18.04 -12.52
C ARG A 264 7.66 -18.02 -11.11
N PRO A 265 8.57 -18.95 -10.76
CA PRO A 265 9.09 -19.04 -9.39
C PRO A 265 9.86 -17.79 -8.96
N ARG A 266 10.43 -17.02 -9.90
CA ARG A 266 11.23 -15.84 -9.60
C ARG A 266 10.91 -14.69 -10.55
N VAL A 267 11.03 -13.48 -10.02
CA VAL A 267 10.93 -12.24 -10.78
C VAL A 267 12.30 -11.85 -11.30
N ASP A 268 12.38 -11.53 -12.60
CA ASP A 268 13.58 -11.00 -13.22
C ASP A 268 13.64 -9.47 -13.01
N VAL A 269 14.49 -9.03 -12.09
CA VAL A 269 14.73 -7.61 -11.77
C VAL A 269 15.20 -6.82 -13.00
N LYS A 270 16.00 -7.43 -13.88
CA LYS A 270 16.46 -6.78 -15.12
C LYS A 270 15.29 -6.59 -16.09
N ALA A 271 14.39 -7.57 -16.19
CA ALA A 271 13.16 -7.41 -16.96
C ALA A 271 12.24 -6.33 -16.38
N MET A 272 12.07 -6.28 -15.05
CA MET A 272 11.30 -5.22 -14.39
C MET A 272 11.88 -3.83 -14.66
N LYS A 273 13.21 -3.65 -14.52
CA LYS A 273 13.89 -2.40 -14.83
C LYS A 273 13.58 -1.93 -16.25
N ARG A 274 13.74 -2.81 -17.25
CA ARG A 274 13.43 -2.52 -18.66
C ARG A 274 11.96 -2.15 -18.86
N GLN A 275 11.04 -2.78 -18.14
CA GLN A 275 9.62 -2.44 -18.19
C GLN A 275 9.33 -1.07 -17.59
N MET A 276 9.92 -0.75 -16.45
CA MET A 276 9.78 0.56 -15.81
C MET A 276 10.41 1.67 -16.66
N GLU A 277 11.54 1.42 -17.33
CA GLU A 277 12.13 2.33 -18.32
C GLU A 277 11.16 2.62 -19.47
N ARG A 278 10.49 1.58 -20.01
CA ARG A 278 9.46 1.76 -21.04
C ARG A 278 8.27 2.58 -20.53
N LEU A 279 7.78 2.31 -19.31
CA LEU A 279 6.70 3.11 -18.71
C LEU A 279 7.12 4.56 -18.49
N ALA A 280 8.35 4.81 -18.05
CA ALA A 280 8.87 6.16 -17.85
C ALA A 280 8.86 6.99 -19.14
N LEU A 281 9.17 6.36 -20.28
CA LEU A 281 9.08 7.01 -21.61
C LEU A 281 7.65 7.34 -22.03
N MET A 282 6.65 6.65 -21.45
CA MET A 282 5.23 6.90 -21.73
C MET A 282 4.59 7.94 -20.79
N MET A 283 5.27 8.30 -19.70
CA MET A 283 4.80 9.31 -18.75
C MET A 283 5.04 10.70 -19.31
N SER A 284 4.03 11.59 -19.25
CA SER A 284 4.18 12.95 -19.78
C SER A 284 5.07 13.84 -18.90
N GLU A 285 5.04 13.64 -17.59
CA GLU A 285 5.82 14.43 -16.61
C GLU A 285 6.37 13.53 -15.48
N PRO A 286 7.30 12.59 -15.78
CA PRO A 286 7.82 11.70 -14.75
C PRO A 286 8.69 12.48 -13.75
N ARG A 287 8.30 12.45 -12.48
CA ARG A 287 9.05 13.04 -11.35
C ARG A 287 9.97 12.01 -10.70
N LEU A 288 9.48 10.80 -10.47
CA LEU A 288 10.23 9.72 -9.86
C LEU A 288 9.79 8.37 -10.43
N VAL A 289 10.73 7.62 -10.97
CA VAL A 289 10.52 6.21 -11.34
C VAL A 289 11.63 5.42 -10.69
N ARG A 290 11.29 4.56 -9.72
CA ARG A 290 12.26 3.91 -8.84
C ARG A 290 11.98 2.43 -8.63
N LEU A 291 13.00 1.60 -8.83
CA LEU A 291 12.99 0.19 -8.46
C LEU A 291 13.84 -0.02 -7.21
N MET A 292 13.26 -0.52 -6.14
CA MET A 292 14.00 -0.92 -4.94
C MET A 292 14.21 -2.43 -4.91
N CYS A 293 15.41 -2.88 -4.59
CA CYS A 293 15.76 -4.29 -4.50
C CYS A 293 16.93 -4.49 -3.53
N HIS A 294 17.10 -5.69 -3.00
CA HIS A 294 18.28 -6.02 -2.18
C HIS A 294 19.34 -6.71 -3.02
N VAL A 295 20.59 -6.37 -2.79
CA VAL A 295 21.73 -7.14 -3.31
C VAL A 295 22.42 -7.81 -2.13
N VAL A 296 22.87 -9.04 -2.34
CA VAL A 296 23.69 -9.76 -1.37
C VAL A 296 25.14 -9.47 -1.71
N ASP A 297 25.82 -8.74 -0.83
CA ASP A 297 27.24 -8.45 -0.95
C ASP A 297 27.96 -8.91 0.31
N TYR A 298 28.91 -9.85 0.17
CA TYR A 298 29.65 -10.47 1.30
C TYR A 298 28.76 -10.85 2.51
N ASP A 299 27.65 -11.55 2.26
CA ASP A 299 26.66 -11.98 3.27
C ASP A 299 25.86 -10.84 3.96
N VAL A 300 26.01 -9.60 3.49
CA VAL A 300 25.21 -8.46 3.95
C VAL A 300 24.12 -8.14 2.93
N TYR A 301 22.87 -8.14 3.39
CA TYR A 301 21.75 -7.68 2.59
C TYR A 301 21.70 -6.16 2.61
N GLN A 302 21.98 -5.54 1.48
CA GLN A 302 21.88 -4.10 1.32
C GLN A 302 20.69 -3.76 0.43
N LEU A 303 19.88 -2.80 0.87
CA LEU A 303 18.74 -2.31 0.10
C LEU A 303 19.21 -1.19 -0.83
N TYR A 304 18.95 -1.33 -2.11
CA TYR A 304 19.29 -0.35 -3.13
C TYR A 304 18.02 0.24 -3.74
N ALA A 305 18.06 1.53 -4.04
CA ALA A 305 17.12 2.23 -4.90
C ALA A 305 17.78 2.54 -6.24
N MET A 306 17.11 2.14 -7.32
CA MET A 306 17.50 2.42 -8.70
C MET A 306 16.56 3.46 -9.29
N ASP A 307 17.03 4.70 -9.42
CA ASP A 307 16.28 5.78 -10.06
C ASP A 307 16.41 5.68 -11.57
N ILE A 308 15.30 5.30 -12.19
CA ILE A 308 15.10 5.33 -13.64
C ILE A 308 14.78 6.77 -14.08
N VAL A 309 14.06 7.51 -13.23
CA VAL A 309 13.87 8.97 -13.34
C VAL A 309 14.08 9.59 -11.96
N PRO A 310 14.99 10.57 -11.81
CA PRO A 310 15.99 11.01 -12.79
C PRO A 310 16.97 9.88 -13.15
N ARG A 311 17.45 9.84 -14.40
CA ARG A 311 18.15 8.66 -14.96
C ARG A 311 19.43 8.28 -14.20
N GLY A 312 19.57 6.99 -13.90
CA GLY A 312 20.86 6.32 -13.68
C GLY A 312 21.49 6.59 -12.32
N ARG A 313 20.68 6.82 -11.29
CA ARG A 313 21.16 6.96 -9.91
C ARG A 313 20.89 5.68 -9.13
N PHE A 314 21.95 5.06 -8.61
CA PHE A 314 21.86 4.01 -7.61
C PHE A 314 22.14 4.62 -6.25
N VAL A 315 21.28 4.30 -5.28
CA VAL A 315 21.39 4.85 -3.93
C VAL A 315 21.24 3.71 -2.93
N LEU A 316 22.17 3.66 -1.98
CA LEU A 316 22.03 2.79 -0.82
C LEU A 316 20.94 3.34 0.09
N MET A 317 19.99 2.47 0.45
CA MET A 317 18.85 2.77 1.30
C MET A 317 19.02 2.10 2.66
N ARG A 318 18.63 2.81 3.72
CA ARG A 318 18.49 2.22 5.05
C ARG A 318 17.18 1.45 5.13
N ALA A 319 17.09 0.53 6.08
CA ALA A 319 15.90 -0.30 6.27
C ALA A 319 14.65 0.51 6.67
N ASP A 320 14.87 1.65 7.34
CA ASP A 320 13.85 2.58 7.85
C ASP A 320 13.57 3.77 6.91
N ASP A 321 14.32 3.90 5.82
CA ASP A 321 14.10 4.97 4.85
C ASP A 321 12.71 4.86 4.21
N VAL A 322 12.05 6.01 4.08
CA VAL A 322 10.84 6.12 3.25
C VAL A 322 11.23 5.85 1.80
N TRP A 323 10.37 5.18 1.03
CA TRP A 323 10.74 4.69 -0.31
C TRP A 323 11.11 5.78 -1.33
N ASP A 324 10.63 7.00 -1.11
CA ASP A 324 10.93 8.21 -1.89
C ASP A 324 12.02 9.09 -1.28
N ALA A 325 12.66 8.65 -0.18
CA ALA A 325 13.78 9.37 0.39
C ALA A 325 14.89 9.55 -0.65
N ALA A 326 15.63 10.66 -0.57
CA ALA A 326 16.77 10.88 -1.46
C ALA A 326 17.85 9.79 -1.34
N GLY A 327 17.81 9.03 -0.24
CA GLY A 327 18.74 7.96 0.15
C GLY A 327 20.13 8.49 0.52
N GLY A 328 21.08 7.58 0.70
CA GLY A 328 22.47 7.88 1.03
C GLY A 328 23.35 8.23 -0.18
N GLU A 329 24.62 7.79 -0.11
CA GLU A 329 25.62 8.04 -1.15
C GLU A 329 25.23 7.40 -2.49
N ARG A 330 25.61 8.07 -3.59
CA ARG A 330 25.44 7.56 -4.94
C ARG A 330 26.45 6.42 -5.15
N MET A 331 25.94 5.28 -5.57
CA MET A 331 26.75 4.09 -5.83
C MET A 331 26.95 3.88 -7.34
N GLU A 332 27.99 3.15 -7.71
CA GLU A 332 28.09 2.53 -9.03
C GLU A 332 27.00 1.46 -9.19
N ASP A 333 26.62 1.16 -10.43
CA ASP A 333 25.62 0.15 -10.74
C ASP A 333 26.12 -1.24 -10.26
N PRO A 334 25.54 -1.81 -9.18
CA PRO A 334 25.99 -3.11 -8.67
C PRO A 334 25.67 -4.25 -9.65
N PHE A 335 24.87 -3.98 -10.69
CA PHE A 335 24.50 -4.93 -11.74
C PHE A 335 25.38 -4.81 -13.00
N GLY A 336 26.23 -3.78 -13.10
CA GLY A 336 27.03 -3.46 -14.28
C GLY A 336 28.40 -4.15 -14.36
N GLY A 337 28.91 -4.68 -13.25
CA GLY A 337 30.08 -5.54 -13.23
C GLY A 337 29.73 -6.99 -13.61
N ALA A 338 30.72 -7.80 -13.97
CA ALA A 338 30.60 -9.26 -14.12
C ALA A 338 30.32 -9.97 -12.77
N ALA A 339 29.32 -9.47 -12.02
CA ALA A 339 28.89 -9.98 -10.74
C ALA A 339 28.28 -11.38 -10.96
N ARG A 340 29.03 -12.35 -10.45
CA ARG A 340 28.70 -13.77 -10.40
C ARG A 340 27.53 -13.97 -9.45
N GLY A 341 26.53 -14.72 -9.90
CA GLY A 341 25.47 -15.27 -9.04
C GLY A 341 24.21 -14.43 -8.98
N TRP A 342 23.28 -14.75 -9.89
CA TRP A 342 21.84 -14.48 -9.77
C TRP A 342 21.10 -15.82 -9.78
#